data_AF-A0A4Q2U760-F1
#
_entry.id   AF-A0A4Q2U760-F1
#
_cell.length_a   1.000
_cell.length_b   1.000
_cell.length_c   1.000
_cell.angle_alpha   90.00
_cell.angle_beta   90.00
_cell.angle_gamma   90.00
#
_symmetry.space_group_name_H-M   'P 1'
#
loop_
_entity.id
_entity.type
_entity.pdbx_description
1 polymer ?
#
loop_
_entity_poly.entity_id
_entity_poly.type
_entity_poly.pdbx_seq_one_letter_code
_entity_poly.pdbx_strand_id
1 'polypeptide(L)' 'MHPTDPKPLGDYFKEGLDARLDARALHDNPYAAGSAKRREWHAGFCATVKPEDAVDPDPDEGPTPAT' A
#
# COMPACT_ATOMS: atom_id res chain seq x y z
N MET A 1 -30.25 20.54 9.01
CA MET A 1 -29.76 19.25 8.49
C MET A 1 -28.24 19.32 8.47
N HIS A 2 -27.55 18.59 9.34
CA HIS A 2 -26.10 18.44 9.28
C HIS A 2 -25.80 17.07 8.68
N PRO A 3 -25.43 16.95 7.40
CA PRO A 3 -24.83 15.73 6.90
C PRO A 3 -23.33 15.86 7.15
N THR A 4 -22.87 15.43 8.31
CA THR A 4 -21.43 15.24 8.52
C THR A 4 -21.22 13.93 9.25
N ASP A 5 -21.74 12.85 8.66
CA ASP A 5 -21.26 11.52 9.01
C ASP A 5 -19.75 11.50 8.70
N PRO A 6 -18.90 11.26 9.70
CA PRO A 6 -17.47 11.17 9.48
C PRO A 6 -17.23 10.00 8.51
N LYS A 7 -16.69 10.32 7.32
CA LYS A 7 -16.34 9.35 6.27
C LYS A 7 -15.75 8.08 6.91
N PRO A 8 -16.27 6.87 6.63
CA PRO A 8 -15.80 5.65 7.28
C PRO A 8 -14.34 5.37 6.93
N LEU A 9 -13.64 4.69 7.84
CA LEU A 9 -12.20 4.40 7.70
C LEU A 9 -11.84 3.69 6.38
N GLY A 10 -12.73 2.80 5.91
CA GLY A 10 -12.56 2.08 4.65
C GLY A 10 -12.58 2.94 3.38
N ASP A 11 -13.11 4.16 3.42
CA ASP A 11 -12.99 5.07 2.28
C ASP A 11 -11.58 5.62 2.13
N TYR A 12 -10.88 5.88 3.25
CA TYR A 12 -9.49 6.32 3.19
C TYR A 12 -8.59 5.21 2.64
N PHE A 13 -8.90 3.95 2.94
CA PHE A 13 -8.25 2.80 2.32
C PHE A 13 -8.45 2.78 0.79
N LYS A 14 -9.67 3.00 0.31
CA LYS A 14 -9.96 3.11 -1.14
C LYS A 14 -9.21 4.29 -1.78
N GLU A 15 -9.15 5.43 -1.11
CA GLU A 15 -8.37 6.59 -1.57
C GLU A 15 -6.87 6.28 -1.69
N GLY A 16 -6.34 5.44 -0.79
CA GLY A 16 -4.96 4.96 -0.86
C GLY A 16 -4.70 4.07 -2.06
N LEU A 17 -5.60 3.11 -2.30
CA LEU A 17 -5.57 2.24 -3.48
C LEU A 17 -5.62 3.06 -4.78
N ASP A 18 -6.57 3.99 -4.87
CA ASP A 18 -6.77 4.83 -6.06
C ASP A 18 -5.57 5.73 -6.34
N ALA A 19 -5.01 6.36 -5.30
CA ALA A 19 -3.79 7.17 -5.43
C ALA A 19 -2.60 6.35 -5.97
N ARG A 20 -2.52 5.07 -5.61
CA ARG A 20 -1.47 4.18 -6.13
C ARG A 20 -1.71 3.80 -7.59
N LEU A 21 -2.96 3.54 -7.98
CA LEU A 21 -3.35 3.30 -9.38
C LEU A 21 -3.10 4.52 -10.27
N ASP A 22 -3.25 5.71 -9.72
CA ASP A 22 -2.96 7.01 -10.37
C ASP A 22 -1.45 7.35 -10.37
N ALA A 23 -0.59 6.43 -9.95
CA ALA A 23 0.87 6.61 -9.86
C ALA A 23 1.33 7.78 -8.96
N ARG A 24 0.51 8.21 -8.00
CA ARG A 24 0.87 9.23 -7.01
C ARG A 24 1.91 8.70 -6.02
N ALA A 25 2.66 9.61 -5.40
CA ALA A 25 3.67 9.22 -4.43
C ALA A 25 3.07 9.04 -3.02
N LEU A 26 3.71 8.21 -2.21
CA LEU A 26 3.26 7.96 -0.83
C LEU A 26 3.26 9.24 0.03
N HIS A 27 4.16 10.18 -0.26
CA HIS A 27 4.27 11.45 0.46
C HIS A 27 3.19 12.47 0.07
N ASP A 28 2.41 12.23 -1.00
CA ASP A 28 1.24 13.02 -1.37
C ASP A 28 0.02 12.77 -0.46
N ASN A 29 0.17 11.91 0.55
CA ASN A 29 -0.90 11.64 1.51
C ASN A 29 -1.32 12.94 2.24
N PRO A 30 -2.58 13.39 2.09
CA PRO A 30 -3.04 14.67 2.63
C PRO A 30 -3.35 14.62 4.14
N TYR A 31 -3.26 13.44 4.79
CA TYR A 31 -3.66 13.27 6.18
C TYR A 31 -2.50 13.47 7.16
N ALA A 32 -2.82 14.06 8.32
CA ALA A 32 -1.86 14.33 9.38
C ALA A 32 -1.14 13.06 9.87
N ALA A 33 0.16 13.20 10.16
CA ALA A 33 0.97 12.13 10.73
C ALA A 33 0.33 11.57 12.01
N GLY A 34 0.32 10.24 12.17
CA GLY A 34 -0.28 9.56 13.33
C GLY A 34 -1.81 9.38 13.30
N SER A 35 -2.52 10.05 12.38
CA SER A 35 -3.98 9.93 12.27
C SER A 35 -4.41 8.55 11.76
N ALA A 36 -5.55 8.05 12.24
CA ALA A 36 -6.16 6.81 11.74
C ALA A 36 -6.40 6.88 10.22
N LYS A 37 -6.84 8.04 9.71
CA LYS A 37 -7.03 8.29 8.26
C LYS A 37 -5.76 8.05 7.44
N ARG A 38 -4.61 8.54 7.92
CA ARG A 38 -3.31 8.34 7.27
C ARG A 38 -2.92 6.86 7.24
N ARG A 39 -3.16 6.14 8.35
CA ARG A 39 -2.89 4.70 8.46
C ARG A 39 -3.73 3.90 7.46
N GLU A 40 -5.03 4.17 7.37
CA GLU A 40 -5.91 3.49 6.42
C GLU A 40 -5.55 3.78 4.97
N TRP A 41 -5.28 5.05 4.63
CA TRP A 41 -4.82 5.42 3.30
C TRP A 41 -3.49 4.75 2.95
N HIS A 42 -2.54 4.71 3.88
CA HIS A 42 -1.25 4.06 3.67
C HIS A 42 -1.41 2.55 3.48
N ALA A 43 -2.30 1.90 4.25
CA ALA A 43 -2.62 0.49 4.08
C ALA A 43 -3.19 0.21 2.69
N GLY A 44 -4.11 1.05 2.20
CA GLY A 44 -4.65 0.95 0.84
C GLY A 44 -3.59 1.16 -0.24
N PHE A 45 -2.75 2.19 -0.08
CA PHE A 45 -1.67 2.48 -1.02
C PHE A 45 -0.65 1.33 -1.13
N CYS A 46 -0.32 0.67 -0.02
CA CYS A 46 0.58 -0.49 0.00
C CYS A 46 -0.10 -1.78 -0.44
N ALA A 47 -1.43 -1.87 -0.42
CA ALA A 47 -2.15 -3.10 -0.76
C ALA A 47 -1.98 -3.54 -2.22
N THR A 48 -1.57 -2.64 -3.13
CA THR A 48 -1.30 -3.01 -4.53
C THR A 48 0.12 -3.52 -4.77
N VAL A 49 0.99 -3.55 -3.75
CA VAL A 49 2.29 -4.21 -3.86
C VAL A 49 2.02 -5.70 -3.85
N LYS A 50 1.91 -6.29 -5.05
CA LYS A 50 1.87 -7.74 -5.18
C LYS A 50 3.16 -8.30 -4.55
N PRO A 51 3.07 -9.33 -3.70
CA PRO A 51 4.26 -10.04 -3.23
C PRO A 51 5.04 -10.72 -4.37
N GLU A 52 4.47 -10.77 -5.57
CA GLU A 52 5.12 -11.31 -6.78
C GLU A 52 6.18 -10.37 -7.39
N ASP A 53 6.24 -9.09 -6.98
CA ASP A 53 7.33 -8.16 -7.35
C ASP A 53 8.44 -8.12 -6.28
N ALA A 54 8.20 -8.76 -5.12
CA ALA A 54 9.29 -9.22 -4.27
C ALA A 54 9.89 -10.46 -4.94
N VAL A 55 10.69 -10.23 -5.99
CA VAL A 55 11.68 -11.21 -6.40
C VAL A 55 12.48 -11.53 -5.14
N ASP A 56 12.19 -12.68 -4.55
CA ASP A 56 13.15 -13.42 -3.76
C ASP A 56 14.26 -13.77 -4.75
N PRO A 57 15.45 -13.16 -4.71
CA PRO A 57 16.58 -13.76 -5.39
C PRO A 57 16.82 -15.06 -4.65
N ASP A 58 16.30 -16.16 -5.19
CA ASP A 58 16.51 -17.52 -4.73
C ASP A 58 17.98 -17.67 -4.24
N PRO A 59 18.21 -17.76 -2.92
CA PRO A 59 19.54 -17.98 -2.42
C PRO A 59 19.79 -19.48 -2.46
N ASP A 60 20.51 -19.92 -3.50
CA ASP A 60 21.23 -21.20 -3.61
C ASP A 60 20.63 -22.26 -4.55
N GLU A 61 21.17 -22.33 -5.78
CA GLU A 61 21.51 -23.65 -6.34
C GLU A 61 23.00 -23.61 -6.72
N GLY A 62 23.83 -24.09 -5.79
CA GLY A 62 25.27 -24.28 -5.99
C GLY A 62 25.61 -25.16 -7.21
N PRO A 63 26.89 -25.17 -7.65
CA PRO A 63 27.28 -25.91 -8.85
C PRO A 63 27.00 -27.42 -8.69
N THR A 64 26.21 -27.97 -9.59
CA THR A 64 25.93 -29.41 -9.73
C THR A 64 27.25 -30.22 -9.73
N PRO A 65 27.38 -31.31 -8.94
CA PRO A 65 28.58 -32.14 -9.00
C PRO A 65 28.64 -32.87 -10.34
N ALA A 66 29.74 -32.66 -11.09
CA ALA A 66 30.04 -33.43 -12.28
C ALA A 66 30.37 -34.89 -11.88
N THR A 67 29.65 -35.83 -12.50
CA THR A 67 29.95 -37.27 -12.49
C THR A 67 31.26 -37.54 -13.23
#